data_AF-A0A2V2Q284-F1
#
_entry.id   AF-A0A2V2Q284-F1
#
_cell.length_a   1.000
_cell.length_b   1.000
_cell.length_c   1.000
_cell.angle_alpha   90.00
_cell.angle_beta   90.00
_cell.angle_gamma   90.00
#
_symmetry.space_group_name_H-M   'P 1'
#
loop_
_entity.id
_entity.type
_entity.pdbx_description
1 polymer ?
#
loop_
_entity_poly.entity_id
_entity_poly.type
_entity_poly.pdbx_seq_one_letter_code
_entity_poly.pdbx_strand_id
1 'polypeptide(L)'
;MTPCARTSRKREGAKGAEQRQKAPKPGAAGAHVIRTTELSVEVESASKAAAAARSTVEASGGLVATETTERIDDRHEASHLVLRVPQDRYQEVLGRLAGSGKVLSRSSNAKDVTDQVVDVESRIATQRASVARVRELMEKAEKLSDVVTLEGELSSRQADLESLLAQQASLKDRTSLATVTLDLTEPDAPRTNGKDDDPGFLDALGGGWDAFVTMFRWIAVALGASAPFLVTAALALVVWRTVRARRTARTAAEAPRPEAEP
;
A
#
# COMPACT_ATOMS: atom_id res chain seq x y z
N MET A 1 9.94 -80.45 -18.41
CA MET A 1 11.15 -79.97 -17.73
C MET A 1 11.52 -78.60 -18.28
N THR A 2 11.32 -77.55 -17.48
CA THR A 2 11.95 -76.21 -17.58
C THR A 2 13.50 -76.34 -17.53
N PRO A 3 14.33 -75.34 -17.92
CA PRO A 3 14.31 -73.92 -17.49
C PRO A 3 14.43 -72.91 -18.66
N CYS A 4 13.75 -71.76 -18.67
CA CYS A 4 13.97 -70.50 -17.91
C CYS A 4 15.36 -69.86 -18.11
N ALA A 5 15.45 -68.87 -19.00
CA ALA A 5 16.51 -67.86 -19.01
C ALA A 5 15.90 -66.47 -19.20
N ARG A 6 15.91 -65.74 -18.08
CA ARG A 6 15.44 -64.36 -17.87
C ARG A 6 16.58 -63.42 -18.26
N THR A 7 16.39 -62.58 -19.27
CA THR A 7 17.33 -61.48 -19.55
C THR A 7 16.61 -60.15 -19.42
N SER A 8 17.05 -59.38 -18.44
CA SER A 8 16.62 -58.05 -18.05
C SER A 8 16.85 -57.04 -19.17
N ARG A 9 15.77 -56.45 -19.70
CA ARG A 9 15.88 -55.27 -20.56
C ARG A 9 15.91 -54.01 -19.68
N LYS A 10 17.13 -53.54 -19.44
CA LYS A 10 17.48 -52.28 -18.79
C LYS A 10 16.75 -51.12 -19.49
N ARG A 11 15.92 -50.38 -18.75
CA ARG A 11 15.33 -49.11 -19.18
C ARG A 11 16.39 -48.03 -19.04
N GLU A 12 16.99 -47.62 -20.15
CA GLU A 12 17.70 -46.33 -20.28
C GLU A 12 16.65 -45.37 -20.84
N GLY A 13 16.17 -44.37 -20.09
CA GLY A 13 16.94 -43.22 -19.66
C GLY A 13 16.40 -42.03 -20.44
N ALA A 14 15.25 -41.51 -19.98
CA ALA A 14 14.59 -40.35 -20.56
C ALA A 14 15.52 -39.14 -20.48
N LYS A 15 16.00 -38.66 -21.64
CA LYS A 15 16.67 -37.37 -21.76
C LYS A 15 15.62 -36.28 -21.59
N GLY A 16 15.50 -35.79 -20.35
CA GLY A 16 14.81 -34.54 -20.05
C GLY A 16 15.42 -33.43 -20.89
N ALA A 17 14.58 -32.77 -21.68
CA ALA A 17 14.90 -31.54 -22.37
C ALA A 17 15.16 -30.47 -21.31
N GLU A 18 16.43 -30.28 -20.98
CA GLU A 18 16.94 -29.16 -20.20
C GLU A 18 16.70 -27.90 -21.05
N GLN A 19 15.54 -27.27 -20.83
CA GLN A 19 15.25 -25.92 -21.33
C GLN A 19 16.26 -24.98 -20.69
N ARG A 20 17.37 -24.79 -21.39
CA ARG A 20 18.33 -23.71 -21.18
C ARG A 20 17.57 -22.40 -21.29
N GLN A 21 17.18 -21.85 -20.14
CA GLN A 21 16.73 -20.47 -20.00
C GLN A 21 17.86 -19.59 -20.53
N LYS A 22 17.67 -19.08 -21.74
CA LYS A 22 18.55 -18.14 -22.39
C LYS A 22 18.40 -16.81 -21.65
N ALA A 23 19.36 -16.49 -20.78
CA ALA A 23 19.46 -15.17 -20.18
C ALA A 23 19.38 -14.09 -21.29
N PRO A 24 18.56 -13.04 -21.14
CA PRO A 24 18.44 -12.02 -22.17
C PRO A 24 19.78 -11.30 -22.33
N LYS A 25 20.32 -11.33 -23.56
CA LYS A 25 21.50 -10.53 -23.91
C LYS A 25 21.14 -9.04 -23.79
N PRO A 26 21.93 -8.23 -23.07
CA PRO A 26 21.70 -6.80 -23.03
C PRO A 26 22.16 -6.18 -24.34
N GLY A 27 21.23 -5.54 -25.05
CA GLY A 27 21.52 -4.76 -26.25
C GLY A 27 21.13 -5.48 -27.55
N ALA A 28 19.84 -5.44 -27.88
CA ALA A 28 19.41 -5.53 -29.27
C ALA A 28 18.81 -4.17 -29.63
N ALA A 29 19.50 -3.41 -30.48
CA ALA A 29 19.11 -2.09 -30.99
C ALA A 29 17.89 -2.15 -31.96
N GLY A 30 16.96 -3.06 -31.69
CA GLY A 30 15.71 -3.27 -32.42
C GLY A 30 14.67 -4.05 -31.61
N ALA A 31 14.93 -4.32 -30.32
CA ALA A 31 13.95 -4.94 -29.44
C ALA A 31 13.14 -3.84 -28.73
N HIS A 32 11.82 -3.96 -28.78
CA HIS A 32 10.92 -3.10 -28.02
C HIS A 32 10.93 -3.54 -26.57
N VAL A 33 11.71 -2.87 -25.72
CA VAL A 33 11.87 -3.24 -24.32
C VAL A 33 11.32 -2.12 -23.43
N ILE A 34 10.38 -2.50 -22.56
CA ILE A 34 9.88 -1.61 -21.50
C ILE A 34 10.82 -1.74 -20.31
N ARG A 35 11.36 -0.62 -19.85
CA ARG A 35 12.24 -0.57 -18.68
C ARG A 35 11.57 0.23 -17.57
N THR A 36 11.47 -0.39 -16.40
CA THR A 36 10.95 0.22 -15.18
C THR A 36 11.93 -0.02 -14.05
N THR A 37 12.30 1.04 -13.34
CA THR A 37 13.14 0.92 -12.15
C THR A 37 12.54 1.68 -10.99
N GLU A 38 12.54 1.03 -9.83
CA GLU A 38 12.27 1.64 -8.54
C GLU A 38 13.62 1.80 -7.84
N LEU A 39 13.90 3.03 -7.40
CA LEU A 39 15.14 3.39 -6.76
C LEU A 39 14.82 4.19 -5.50
N SER A 40 15.20 3.64 -4.34
CA SER A 40 15.11 4.35 -3.06
C SER A 40 16.50 4.79 -2.64
N VAL A 41 16.69 6.09 -2.41
CA VAL A 41 17.97 6.69 -2.05
C VAL A 41 17.82 7.51 -0.78
N GLU A 42 18.69 7.22 0.18
CA GLU A 42 18.89 8.05 1.36
C GLU A 42 19.82 9.21 1.02
N VAL A 43 19.33 10.44 1.22
CA VAL A 43 20.02 11.69 0.84
C VAL A 43 20.05 12.67 2.00
N GLU A 44 21.02 13.58 2.03
CA GLU A 44 21.10 14.60 3.09
C GLU A 44 19.95 15.62 3.03
N SER A 45 19.41 15.88 1.84
CA SER A 45 18.28 16.79 1.64
C SER A 45 17.43 16.30 0.46
N ALA A 46 16.19 15.91 0.74
CA ALA A 46 15.27 15.37 -0.27
C ALA A 46 14.93 16.43 -1.32
N SER A 47 14.69 17.67 -0.91
CA SER A 47 14.37 18.79 -1.82
C SER A 47 15.52 19.16 -2.75
N LYS A 48 16.77 19.19 -2.26
CA LYS A 48 17.95 19.43 -3.12
C LYS A 48 18.20 18.26 -4.08
N ALA A 49 18.07 17.03 -3.61
CA ALA A 49 18.25 15.85 -4.43
C ALA A 49 17.17 15.74 -5.51
N ALA A 50 15.91 16.08 -5.20
CA ALA A 50 14.82 16.15 -6.16
C ALA A 50 15.10 17.17 -7.28
N ALA A 51 15.57 18.36 -6.93
CA ALA A 51 15.95 19.38 -7.91
C ALA A 51 17.12 18.94 -8.81
N ALA A 52 18.13 18.29 -8.23
CA ALA A 52 19.26 17.73 -9.00
C ALA A 52 18.84 16.58 -9.91
N ALA A 53 17.94 15.70 -9.44
CA ALA A 53 17.37 14.62 -10.23
C ALA A 53 16.58 15.15 -11.42
N ARG A 54 15.72 16.15 -11.20
CA ARG A 54 14.98 16.86 -12.26
C ARG A 54 15.93 17.41 -13.32
N SER A 55 16.93 18.18 -12.91
CA SER A 55 17.91 18.77 -13.83
C SER A 55 18.67 17.71 -14.63
N THR A 56 19.04 16.59 -14.00
CA THR A 56 19.75 15.49 -14.66
C THR A 56 18.89 14.82 -15.74
N VAL A 57 17.59 14.62 -15.45
CA VAL A 57 16.63 14.03 -16.39
C VAL A 57 16.36 14.96 -17.56
N GLU A 58 16.08 16.23 -17.28
CA GLU A 58 15.83 17.26 -18.30
C GLU A 58 17.05 17.46 -19.21
N ALA A 59 18.26 17.51 -18.65
CA ALA A 59 19.50 17.60 -19.42
C ALA A 59 19.73 16.40 -20.34
N SER A 60 19.13 15.25 -20.01
CA SER A 60 19.21 14.03 -20.82
C SER A 60 18.07 13.91 -21.84
N GLY A 61 17.23 14.95 -21.97
CA GLY A 61 16.06 14.97 -22.85
C GLY A 61 14.85 14.20 -22.32
N GLY A 62 14.83 13.89 -21.03
CA GLY A 62 13.69 13.30 -20.34
C GLY A 62 12.75 14.35 -19.74
N LEU A 63 11.70 13.87 -19.08
CA LEU A 63 10.71 14.71 -18.40
C LEU A 63 10.34 14.12 -17.03
N VAL A 64 9.91 15.00 -16.12
CA VAL A 64 9.33 14.60 -14.84
C VAL A 64 7.83 14.48 -15.01
N ALA A 65 7.29 13.28 -14.84
CA ALA A 65 5.86 13.01 -15.00
C ALA A 65 5.07 13.34 -13.74
N THR A 66 5.66 13.06 -12.58
CA THR A 66 5.04 13.34 -11.28
C THR A 66 6.13 13.64 -10.28
N GLU A 67 5.89 14.62 -9.42
CA GLU A 67 6.75 14.94 -8.30
C GLU A 67 5.88 15.38 -7.13
N THR A 68 6.06 14.69 -6.01
CA THR A 68 5.40 15.00 -4.76
C THR A 68 6.48 15.08 -3.70
N THR A 69 6.57 16.22 -3.02
CA THR A 69 7.45 16.37 -1.86
C THR A 69 6.57 16.57 -0.64
N GLU A 70 6.78 15.72 0.36
CA GLU A 70 6.05 15.75 1.61
C GLU A 70 7.04 15.96 2.76
N ARG A 71 6.61 16.77 3.73
CA ARG A 71 7.34 16.94 4.97
C ARG A 71 6.85 15.91 5.97
N ILE A 72 7.74 15.01 6.40
CA ILE A 72 7.41 13.95 7.36
C ILE A 72 7.35 14.53 8.77
N ASP A 73 8.30 15.39 9.14
CA ASP A 73 8.33 16.12 10.41
C ASP A 73 9.00 17.50 10.25
N ASP A 74 9.20 18.24 11.34
CA ASP A 74 9.78 19.60 11.30
C ASP A 74 11.20 19.67 10.67
N ARG A 75 11.88 18.53 10.51
CA ARG A 75 13.27 18.45 10.03
C ARG A 75 13.48 17.52 8.84
N HIS A 76 12.57 16.60 8.55
CA HIS A 76 12.73 15.60 7.51
C HIS A 76 11.72 15.75 6.37
N GLU A 77 12.22 15.73 5.15
CA GLU A 77 11.44 15.72 3.93
C GLU A 77 11.61 14.40 3.18
N ALA A 78 10.55 13.97 2.48
CA ALA A 78 10.58 12.88 1.53
C ALA A 78 10.07 13.37 0.18
N SER A 79 10.70 12.90 -0.90
CA SER A 79 10.32 13.27 -2.25
C SER A 79 10.12 12.03 -3.10
N HIS A 80 8.98 11.95 -3.76
CA HIS A 80 8.61 10.89 -4.68
C HIS A 80 8.55 11.46 -6.10
N LEU A 81 9.38 10.94 -6.99
CA LEU A 81 9.46 11.40 -8.37
C LEU A 81 9.26 10.23 -9.34
N VAL A 82 8.42 10.46 -10.35
CA VAL A 82 8.28 9.56 -11.50
C VAL A 82 8.92 10.24 -12.71
N LEU A 83 10.06 9.70 -13.11
CA LEU A 83 10.93 10.26 -14.15
C LEU A 83 10.77 9.43 -15.42
N ARG A 84 10.62 10.11 -16.56
CA ARG A 84 10.59 9.49 -17.89
C ARG A 84 11.88 9.83 -18.62
N VAL A 85 12.69 8.81 -18.87
CA VAL A 85 14.06 8.96 -19.40
C VAL A 85 14.17 8.25 -20.75
N PRO A 86 14.76 8.89 -21.79
CA PRO A 86 15.03 8.21 -23.05
C PRO A 86 15.87 6.94 -22.86
N GLN A 87 15.51 5.85 -23.55
CA GLN A 87 16.18 4.55 -23.39
C GLN A 87 17.70 4.62 -23.58
N ASP A 88 18.19 5.47 -24.48
CA ASP A 88 19.61 5.60 -24.80
C ASP A 88 20.42 6.21 -23.64
N ARG A 89 19.78 7.04 -22.82
CA ARG A 89 20.39 7.75 -21.67
C ARG A 89 20.02 7.13 -20.33
N TYR A 90 19.18 6.12 -20.33
CA TYR A 90 18.64 5.50 -19.13
C TYR A 90 19.73 5.03 -18.15
N GLN A 91 20.76 4.32 -18.63
CA GLN A 91 21.83 3.81 -17.74
C GLN A 91 22.69 4.94 -17.16
N GLU A 92 22.95 5.98 -17.95
CA GLU A 92 23.72 7.16 -17.53
C GLU A 92 22.96 7.92 -16.42
N VAL A 93 21.68 8.19 -16.63
CA VAL A 93 20.82 8.86 -15.65
C VAL A 93 20.68 8.03 -14.39
N LEU A 94 20.42 6.72 -14.51
CA LEU A 94 20.28 5.85 -13.36
C LEU A 94 21.55 5.79 -12.50
N GLY A 95 22.73 5.81 -13.13
CA GLY A 95 24.01 5.90 -12.44
C GLY A 95 24.17 7.21 -11.66
N ARG A 96 23.78 8.35 -12.26
CA ARG A 96 23.81 9.66 -11.58
C ARG A 96 22.83 9.74 -10.41
N LEU A 97 21.62 9.20 -10.58
CA LEU A 97 20.61 9.17 -9.52
C LEU A 97 21.02 8.25 -8.37
N ALA A 98 21.66 7.12 -8.65
CA ALA A 98 22.18 6.24 -7.61
C ALA A 98 23.39 6.84 -6.88
N GLY A 99 24.14 7.74 -7.53
CA GLY A 99 25.30 8.41 -6.95
C GLY A 99 24.98 9.67 -6.12
N SER A 100 23.71 10.09 -6.06
CA SER A 100 23.32 11.29 -5.29
C SER A 100 23.25 11.06 -3.78
N GLY A 101 23.29 9.80 -3.34
CA GLY A 101 23.21 9.42 -1.93
C GLY A 101 23.48 7.94 -1.72
N LYS A 102 22.99 7.40 -0.61
CA LYS A 102 23.11 5.99 -0.27
C LYS A 102 21.90 5.22 -0.78
N VAL A 103 22.10 4.31 -1.72
CA VAL A 103 21.02 3.48 -2.25
C VAL A 103 20.51 2.52 -1.17
N LEU A 104 19.24 2.67 -0.80
CA LEU A 104 18.55 1.78 0.14
C LEU A 104 18.00 0.55 -0.57
N SER A 105 17.36 0.77 -1.72
CA SER A 105 16.75 -0.29 -2.50
C SER A 105 16.84 0.05 -3.99
N ARG A 106 17.00 -0.99 -4.82
CA ARG A 106 16.99 -0.85 -6.28
C ARG A 106 16.36 -2.09 -6.89
N SER A 107 15.22 -1.90 -7.55
CA SER A 107 14.54 -2.95 -8.32
C SER A 107 14.48 -2.51 -9.77
N SER A 108 14.97 -3.34 -10.69
CA SER A 108 14.95 -3.03 -12.12
C SER A 108 14.29 -4.17 -12.88
N ASN A 109 13.31 -3.82 -13.69
CA ASN A 109 12.57 -4.76 -14.53
C ASN A 109 12.69 -4.33 -16.00
N ALA A 110 12.93 -5.31 -16.86
CA ALA A 110 12.95 -5.13 -18.30
C ALA A 110 12.05 -6.20 -18.92
N LYS A 111 11.06 -5.75 -19.69
CA LYS A 111 10.12 -6.63 -20.39
C LYS A 111 10.24 -6.42 -21.90
N ASP A 112 10.60 -7.47 -22.61
CA ASP A 112 10.54 -7.48 -24.08
C ASP A 112 9.08 -7.59 -24.51
N VAL A 113 8.64 -6.62 -25.32
CA VAL A 113 7.29 -6.52 -25.88
C VAL A 113 7.33 -6.47 -27.41
N THR A 114 8.43 -6.88 -28.04
CA THR A 114 8.58 -6.88 -29.50
C THR A 114 7.45 -7.64 -30.19
N ASP A 115 7.11 -8.83 -29.70
CA ASP A 115 6.01 -9.63 -30.26
C ASP A 115 4.65 -8.93 -30.14
N GLN A 116 4.42 -8.20 -29.04
CA GLN A 116 3.16 -7.45 -28.84
C GLN A 116 3.06 -6.26 -29.78
N VAL A 117 4.16 -5.55 -30.02
CA VAL A 117 4.18 -4.42 -30.97
C VAL A 117 3.87 -4.92 -32.38
N VAL A 118 4.53 -6.00 -32.82
CA VAL A 118 4.31 -6.59 -34.15
C VAL A 118 2.88 -7.11 -34.30
N ASP A 119 2.31 -7.75 -33.27
CA ASP A 119 0.91 -8.21 -33.29
C ASP A 119 -0.07 -7.05 -33.42
N VAL A 120 0.09 -5.99 -32.62
CA VAL A 120 -0.78 -4.80 -32.68
C VAL A 120 -0.70 -4.13 -34.06
N GLU A 121 0.50 -4.00 -34.64
CA GLU A 121 0.69 -3.43 -35.98
C GLU A 121 -0.01 -4.25 -37.07
N SER A 122 0.12 -5.58 -37.02
CA SER A 122 -0.56 -6.49 -37.94
C SER A 122 -2.08 -6.40 -37.83
N ARG A 123 -2.61 -6.31 -36.60
CA ARG A 123 -4.03 -6.12 -36.33
C ARG A 123 -4.53 -4.78 -36.86
N ILE A 124 -3.78 -3.68 -36.65
CA ILE A 124 -4.11 -2.36 -37.20
C ILE A 124 -4.20 -2.41 -38.72
N ALA A 125 -3.22 -3.02 -39.39
CA ALA A 125 -3.24 -3.15 -40.84
C ALA A 125 -4.48 -3.92 -41.34
N THR A 126 -4.80 -5.03 -40.69
CA THR A 126 -6.00 -5.83 -40.99
C THR A 126 -7.28 -5.04 -40.78
N GLN A 127 -7.37 -4.30 -39.67
CA GLN A 127 -8.55 -3.53 -39.31
C GLN A 127 -8.76 -2.33 -40.25
N ARG A 128 -7.68 -1.65 -40.66
CA ARG A 128 -7.75 -0.59 -41.69
C ARG A 128 -8.28 -1.12 -43.02
N ALA A 129 -7.79 -2.29 -43.45
CA ALA A 129 -8.31 -2.94 -44.66
C ALA A 129 -9.79 -3.33 -44.51
N SER A 130 -10.21 -3.76 -43.31
CA SER A 130 -11.62 -4.05 -43.02
C SER A 130 -12.51 -2.81 -43.12
N VAL A 131 -12.10 -1.70 -42.50
CA VAL A 131 -12.80 -0.41 -42.59
C VAL A 131 -12.91 0.07 -44.04
N ALA A 132 -11.84 -0.05 -44.83
CA ALA A 132 -11.85 0.32 -46.25
C ALA A 132 -12.86 -0.52 -47.05
N ARG A 133 -12.87 -1.86 -46.87
CA ARG A 133 -13.84 -2.74 -47.53
C ARG A 133 -15.28 -2.43 -47.17
N VAL A 134 -15.57 -2.15 -45.90
CA VAL A 134 -16.94 -1.78 -45.48
C VAL A 134 -17.37 -0.48 -46.16
N ARG A 135 -16.49 0.52 -46.25
CA ARG A 135 -16.78 1.77 -46.98
C ARG A 135 -17.04 1.53 -48.47
N GLU A 136 -16.24 0.69 -49.13
CA GLU A 136 -16.46 0.31 -50.53
C GLU A 136 -17.80 -0.43 -50.74
N LEU A 137 -18.23 -1.24 -49.78
CA LEU A 137 -19.53 -1.91 -49.83
C LEU A 137 -20.68 -0.92 -49.61
N MET A 138 -20.50 0.08 -48.75
CA MET A 138 -21.48 1.15 -48.54
C MET A 138 -21.71 1.98 -49.80
N GLU A 139 -20.64 2.29 -50.57
CA GLU A 139 -20.74 3.01 -51.84
C GLU A 139 -21.57 2.25 -52.90
N LYS A 140 -21.67 0.92 -52.78
CA LYS A 140 -22.42 0.04 -53.70
C LYS A 140 -23.79 -0.35 -53.17
N ALA A 141 -24.16 0.06 -51.96
CA ALA A 141 -25.40 -0.35 -51.33
C ALA A 141 -26.59 0.42 -51.91
N GLU A 142 -27.56 -0.30 -52.48
CA GLU A 142 -28.76 0.31 -53.09
C GLU A 142 -29.95 0.39 -52.13
N LYS A 143 -29.96 -0.44 -51.07
CA LYS A 143 -31.06 -0.52 -50.10
C LYS A 143 -30.71 0.20 -48.81
N LEU A 144 -31.66 0.98 -48.28
CA LEU A 144 -31.50 1.70 -47.01
C LEU A 144 -31.21 0.76 -45.83
N SER A 145 -31.81 -0.44 -45.79
CA SER A 145 -31.53 -1.44 -44.76
C SER A 145 -30.07 -1.90 -44.74
N ASP A 146 -29.47 -2.00 -45.92
CA ASP A 146 -28.09 -2.46 -46.08
C ASP A 146 -27.13 -1.36 -45.64
N VAL A 147 -27.45 -0.09 -45.94
CA VAL A 147 -26.71 1.08 -45.46
C VAL A 147 -26.70 1.14 -43.93
N VAL A 148 -27.87 1.04 -43.28
CA VAL A 148 -27.96 1.08 -41.79
C VAL A 148 -27.16 -0.06 -41.16
N THR A 149 -27.19 -1.26 -41.75
CA THR A 149 -26.42 -2.41 -41.26
C THR A 149 -24.92 -2.17 -41.41
N LEU A 150 -24.47 -1.66 -42.57
CA LEU A 150 -23.07 -1.36 -42.83
C LEU A 150 -22.55 -0.18 -41.99
N GLU A 151 -23.39 0.80 -41.65
CA GLU A 151 -23.04 1.88 -40.72
C GLU A 151 -22.72 1.32 -39.31
N GLY A 152 -23.52 0.38 -38.83
CA GLY A 152 -23.28 -0.29 -37.55
C GLY A 152 -21.96 -1.08 -37.54
N GLU A 153 -21.70 -1.83 -38.62
CA GLU A 153 -20.42 -2.53 -38.80
C GLU A 153 -19.24 -1.54 -38.89
N LEU A 154 -19.38 -0.47 -39.68
CA LEU A 154 -18.34 0.54 -39.83
C LEU A 154 -17.99 1.20 -38.49
N SER A 155 -19.00 1.57 -37.72
CA SER A 155 -18.84 2.15 -36.38
C SER A 155 -18.06 1.21 -35.45
N SER A 156 -18.48 -0.06 -35.40
CA SER A 156 -17.80 -1.09 -34.60
C SER A 156 -16.35 -1.27 -35.02
N ARG A 157 -16.09 -1.33 -36.34
CA ARG A 157 -14.72 -1.50 -36.87
C ARG A 157 -13.83 -0.28 -36.61
N GLN A 158 -14.38 0.92 -36.63
CA GLN A 158 -13.65 2.13 -36.30
C GLN A 158 -13.29 2.16 -34.82
N ALA A 159 -14.22 1.81 -33.93
CA ALA A 159 -13.95 1.71 -32.49
C ALA A 159 -12.83 0.69 -32.18
N ASP A 160 -12.85 -0.47 -32.83
CA ASP A 160 -11.78 -1.47 -32.70
C ASP A 160 -10.43 -0.92 -33.18
N LEU A 161 -10.41 -0.20 -34.32
CA LEU A 161 -9.19 0.41 -34.87
C LEU A 161 -8.62 1.47 -33.92
N GLU A 162 -9.48 2.33 -33.38
CA GLU A 162 -9.09 3.37 -32.43
C GLU A 162 -8.50 2.77 -31.16
N SER A 163 -9.10 1.69 -30.64
CA SER A 163 -8.57 0.95 -29.49
C SER A 163 -7.17 0.39 -29.76
N LEU A 164 -6.94 -0.21 -30.94
CA LEU A 164 -5.62 -0.72 -31.32
C LEU A 164 -4.59 0.41 -31.50
N LEU A 165 -4.98 1.55 -32.06
CA LEU A 165 -4.11 2.72 -32.21
C LEU A 165 -3.72 3.30 -30.84
N ALA A 166 -4.65 3.35 -29.89
CA ALA A 166 -4.35 3.75 -28.51
C ALA A 166 -3.37 2.79 -27.84
N GLN A 167 -3.53 1.48 -28.03
CA GLN A 167 -2.58 0.46 -27.54
C GLN A 167 -1.20 0.63 -28.17
N GLN A 168 -1.11 0.86 -29.49
CA GLN A 168 0.15 1.12 -30.17
C GLN A 168 0.86 2.35 -29.60
N ALA A 169 0.13 3.46 -29.41
CA ALA A 169 0.67 4.68 -28.84
C ALA A 169 1.23 4.46 -27.42
N SER A 170 0.51 3.70 -26.59
CA SER A 170 0.95 3.32 -25.24
C SER A 170 2.21 2.45 -25.24
N LEU A 171 2.27 1.43 -26.10
CA LEU A 171 3.47 0.58 -26.23
C LEU A 171 4.67 1.40 -26.74
N LYS A 172 4.45 2.31 -27.68
CA LYS A 172 5.49 3.21 -28.20
C LYS A 172 6.04 4.12 -27.11
N ASP A 173 5.18 4.74 -26.29
CA ASP A 173 5.60 5.55 -25.14
C ASP A 173 6.48 4.73 -24.18
N ARG A 174 5.98 3.56 -23.75
CA ARG A 174 6.66 2.71 -22.76
C ARG A 174 7.98 2.08 -23.26
N THR A 175 8.15 1.98 -24.57
CA THR A 175 9.37 1.42 -25.18
C THR A 175 10.37 2.51 -25.55
N SER A 176 9.94 3.74 -25.83
CA SER A 176 10.82 4.88 -26.12
C SER A 176 11.33 5.60 -24.86
N LEU A 177 10.53 5.59 -23.78
CA LEU A 177 10.87 6.18 -22.50
C LEU A 177 10.88 5.10 -21.42
N ALA A 178 11.98 5.01 -20.66
CA ALA A 178 12.05 4.23 -19.45
C ALA A 178 11.43 5.00 -18.29
N THR A 179 10.75 4.28 -17.40
CA THR A 179 10.19 4.86 -16.17
C THR A 179 11.14 4.60 -15.02
N VAL A 180 11.56 5.67 -14.33
CA VAL A 180 12.32 5.57 -13.08
C VAL A 180 11.47 6.19 -11.98
N THR A 181 11.04 5.37 -11.04
CA THR A 181 10.43 5.80 -9.78
C THR A 181 11.56 6.03 -8.79
N LEU A 182 11.71 7.26 -8.33
CA LEU A 182 12.75 7.67 -7.40
C LEU A 182 12.09 8.10 -6.09
N ASP A 183 12.42 7.37 -5.03
CA ASP A 183 12.05 7.70 -3.66
C ASP A 183 13.28 8.26 -2.94
N LEU A 184 13.18 9.51 -2.50
CA LEU A 184 14.22 10.21 -1.76
C LEU A 184 13.75 10.35 -0.32
N THR A 185 14.53 9.82 0.61
CA THR A 185 14.28 9.95 2.04
C THR A 185 15.50 10.52 2.72
N GLU A 186 15.30 11.43 3.65
CA GLU A 186 16.37 11.85 4.55
C GLU A 186 16.63 10.78 5.60
N PRO A 187 17.88 10.63 6.08
CA PRO A 187 18.18 9.68 7.14
C PRO A 187 17.38 10.07 8.38
N ASP A 188 16.42 9.24 8.76
CA ASP A 188 15.87 9.32 10.11
C ASP A 188 17.04 9.25 11.08
N ALA A 189 17.09 10.13 12.09
CA ALA A 189 17.88 9.84 13.29
C ALA A 189 17.57 8.38 13.67
N PRO A 190 18.59 7.54 13.87
CA PRO A 190 18.43 6.09 13.89
C PRO A 190 17.18 5.80 14.69
N ARG A 191 16.15 5.26 14.01
CA ARG A 191 15.04 4.66 14.72
C ARG A 191 15.75 3.66 15.60
N THR A 192 15.88 3.99 16.88
CA THR A 192 15.94 2.98 17.90
C THR A 192 14.64 2.25 17.63
N ASN A 193 14.69 1.19 16.81
CA ASN A 193 13.75 0.09 16.84
C ASN A 193 13.44 -0.03 18.31
N GLY A 194 12.19 0.31 18.64
CA GLY A 194 11.80 0.90 19.92
C GLY A 194 12.68 0.32 20.98
N LYS A 195 13.40 1.16 21.74
CA LYS A 195 14.23 0.71 22.86
C LYS A 195 13.53 -0.55 23.34
N ASP A 196 14.21 -1.68 23.22
CA ASP A 196 14.04 -2.69 24.23
C ASP A 196 14.42 -1.90 25.49
N ASP A 197 13.44 -1.14 26.00
CA ASP A 197 13.32 -0.71 27.37
C ASP A 197 13.09 -2.07 28.04
N ASP A 198 14.12 -2.90 28.06
CA ASP A 198 14.37 -3.78 29.18
C ASP A 198 14.27 -2.80 30.35
N PRO A 199 13.13 -2.76 31.06
CA PRO A 199 12.87 -1.67 31.97
C PRO A 199 13.97 -1.78 33.01
N GLY A 200 14.90 -0.81 33.00
CA GLY A 200 15.93 -0.75 33.99
C GLY A 200 15.24 -0.74 35.35
N PHE A 201 15.88 -1.29 36.37
CA PHE A 201 15.32 -1.34 37.72
C PHE A 201 14.76 0.02 38.20
N LEU A 202 15.32 1.12 37.70
CA LEU A 202 14.87 2.49 37.98
C LEU A 202 13.57 2.89 37.25
N ASP A 203 13.35 2.46 36.01
CA ASP A 203 12.09 2.68 35.29
C ASP A 203 10.97 1.80 35.83
N ALA A 204 11.30 0.57 36.24
CA ALA A 204 10.36 -0.29 36.97
C ALA A 204 9.95 0.32 38.32
N LEU A 205 10.87 1.00 39.02
CA LEU A 205 10.57 1.71 40.26
C LEU A 205 9.70 2.96 40.03
N GLY A 206 9.96 3.70 38.95
CA GLY A 206 9.14 4.84 38.52
C GLY A 206 7.71 4.42 38.15
N GLY A 207 7.57 3.36 37.36
CA GLY A 207 6.28 2.78 37.00
C GLY A 207 5.52 2.22 38.22
N GLY A 208 6.24 1.60 39.16
CA GLY A 208 5.67 1.13 40.43
C GLY A 208 5.17 2.27 41.33
N TRP A 209 5.87 3.41 41.35
CA TRP A 209 5.44 4.60 42.09
C TRP A 209 4.19 5.24 41.50
N ASP A 210 4.09 5.31 40.16
CA ASP A 210 2.90 5.83 39.50
C ASP A 210 1.66 4.93 39.73
N ALA A 211 1.86 3.61 39.70
CA ALA A 211 0.82 2.65 40.07
C ALA A 211 0.37 2.82 41.53
N PHE A 212 1.31 3.07 42.44
CA PHE A 212 1.03 3.33 43.85
C PHE A 212 0.21 4.61 44.06
N VAL A 213 0.60 5.73 43.42
CA VAL A 213 -0.14 7.00 43.49
C VAL A 213 -1.51 6.86 42.84
N THR A 214 -1.59 6.13 41.73
CA THR A 214 -2.87 5.86 41.05
C THR A 214 -3.82 5.07 41.93
N MET A 215 -3.35 4.09 42.70
CA MET A 215 -4.17 3.38 43.68
C MET A 215 -4.72 4.33 44.74
N PHE A 216 -3.90 5.22 45.29
CA PHE A 216 -4.34 6.20 46.30
C PHE A 216 -5.35 7.22 45.72
N ARG A 217 -5.14 7.63 44.47
CA ARG A 217 -6.08 8.49 43.73
C ARG A 217 -7.46 7.82 43.61
N TRP A 218 -7.51 6.54 43.25
CA TRP A 218 -8.78 5.80 43.18
C TRP A 218 -9.45 5.62 44.54
N ILE A 219 -8.68 5.41 45.62
CA ILE A 219 -9.22 5.36 46.99
C ILE A 219 -9.84 6.70 47.39
N ALA A 220 -9.17 7.82 47.10
CA ALA A 220 -9.70 9.15 47.39
C ALA A 220 -10.99 9.43 46.61
N VAL A 221 -11.05 9.04 45.33
CA VAL A 221 -12.25 9.13 44.50
C VAL A 221 -13.39 8.27 45.07
N ALA A 222 -13.10 7.04 45.50
CA ALA A 222 -14.11 6.15 46.09
C ALA A 222 -14.66 6.70 47.42
N LEU A 223 -13.81 7.28 48.28
CA LEU A 223 -14.25 7.96 49.49
C LEU A 223 -15.13 9.17 49.16
N GLY A 224 -14.72 10.01 48.22
CA GLY A 224 -15.50 11.17 47.78
C GLY A 224 -16.86 10.77 47.22
N ALA A 225 -16.90 9.72 46.39
CA ALA A 225 -18.14 9.18 45.83
C ALA A 225 -19.07 8.57 46.90
N SER A 226 -18.52 8.08 48.01
CA SER A 226 -19.31 7.49 49.12
C SER A 226 -19.96 8.53 50.04
N ALA A 227 -19.48 9.78 50.03
CA ALA A 227 -19.99 10.86 50.87
C ALA A 227 -21.52 11.09 50.78
N PRO A 228 -22.16 11.17 49.59
CA PRO A 228 -23.61 11.31 49.50
C PRO A 228 -24.37 10.10 50.08
N PHE A 229 -23.82 8.89 50.02
CA PHE A 229 -24.42 7.69 50.61
C PHE A 229 -24.32 7.68 52.14
N LEU A 230 -23.23 8.18 52.71
CA LEU A 230 -23.08 8.33 54.16
C LEU A 230 -24.02 9.40 54.72
N VAL A 231 -24.20 10.52 54.01
CA VAL A 231 -25.15 11.58 54.40
C VAL A 231 -26.59 11.05 54.36
N THR A 232 -26.97 10.33 53.31
CA THR A 232 -28.32 9.75 53.20
C THR A 232 -28.56 8.66 54.26
N ALA A 233 -27.59 7.79 54.54
CA ALA A 233 -27.68 6.80 55.61
C ALA A 233 -27.82 7.45 57.00
N ALA A 234 -27.07 8.53 57.28
CA ALA A 234 -27.17 9.27 58.53
C ALA A 234 -28.56 9.92 58.70
N LEU A 235 -29.11 10.53 57.65
CA LEU A 235 -30.47 11.09 57.66
C LEU A 235 -31.53 10.00 57.89
N ALA A 236 -31.42 8.85 57.23
CA ALA A 236 -32.32 7.71 57.44
C ALA A 236 -32.28 7.20 58.89
N LEU A 237 -31.10 7.14 59.52
CA LEU A 237 -30.91 6.74 60.91
C LEU A 237 -31.57 7.72 61.90
N VAL A 238 -31.48 9.02 61.65
CA VAL A 238 -32.14 10.06 62.46
C VAL A 238 -33.66 9.97 62.35
N VAL A 239 -34.20 9.78 61.14
CA VAL A 239 -35.64 9.55 60.94
C VAL A 239 -36.10 8.28 61.65
N TRP A 240 -35.35 7.18 61.54
CA TRP A 240 -35.69 5.94 62.22
C TRP A 240 -35.66 6.08 63.75
N ARG A 241 -34.65 6.76 64.31
CA ARG A 241 -34.58 7.01 65.77
C ARG A 241 -35.73 7.87 66.27
N THR A 242 -36.09 8.93 65.54
CA THR A 242 -37.20 9.81 65.93
C THR A 242 -38.56 9.12 65.84
N VAL A 243 -38.78 8.29 64.82
CA VAL A 243 -40.00 7.46 64.70
C VAL A 243 -40.06 6.39 65.79
N ARG A 244 -38.93 5.73 66.11
CA ARG A 244 -38.87 4.72 67.18
C ARG A 244 -39.14 5.33 68.56
N ALA A 245 -38.57 6.50 68.86
CA ALA A 245 -38.83 7.22 70.11
C ALA A 245 -40.30 7.63 70.25
N ARG A 246 -40.94 8.06 69.14
CA ARG A 246 -42.38 8.38 69.12
C ARG A 246 -43.28 7.15 69.28
N ARG A 247 -42.83 5.96 68.86
CA ARG A 247 -43.57 4.70 69.05
C ARG A 247 -43.47 4.17 70.49
N THR A 248 -42.34 4.36 71.17
CA THR A 248 -42.17 3.91 72.57
C THR A 248 -42.93 4.78 73.57
N ALA A 249 -43.17 6.05 73.26
CA ALA A 249 -43.99 6.95 74.07
C ALA A 249 -45.51 6.65 74.04
N ARG A 250 -45.98 5.81 73.11
CA ARG A 250 -47.40 5.42 73.04
C ARG A 250 -47.75 4.15 73.81
N THR A 251 -46.77 3.38 74.28
CA THR A 251 -47.01 2.10 74.98
C THR A 251 -46.88 2.22 76.52
N ALA A 252 -46.39 3.35 77.04
CA ALA A 252 -46.18 3.57 78.48
C ALA A 252 -47.37 4.24 79.20
N ALA A 253 -48.56 4.23 78.60
CA ALA A 253 -49.79 4.79 79.17
C ALA A 253 -50.86 3.71 79.40
N GLU A 254 -50.46 2.51 79.83
CA GLU A 254 -51.40 1.49 80.30
C GLU A 254 -50.72 0.63 81.38
N ALA A 255 -51.37 0.54 82.54
CA ALA A 255 -51.19 -0.44 83.63
C ALA A 255 -50.39 -0.05 84.90
N PRO A 256 -50.84 -0.52 86.10
CA PRO A 256 -50.89 0.25 87.34
C PRO A 256 -49.88 -0.16 88.43
N ARG A 257 -49.86 0.67 89.51
CA ARG A 257 -48.91 0.70 90.64
C ARG A 257 -49.14 -0.44 91.68
N PRO A 258 -48.07 -0.97 92.31
CA PRO A 258 -48.09 -2.17 93.16
C PRO A 258 -48.18 -1.88 94.67
N GLU A 259 -48.66 -2.87 95.44
CA GLU A 259 -48.45 -3.01 96.90
C GLU A 259 -47.04 -3.52 97.19
N ALA A 260 -46.44 -2.97 98.25
CA ALA A 260 -45.12 -3.29 98.77
C ALA A 260 -45.26 -3.99 100.13
N GLU A 261 -44.45 -5.00 100.40
CA GLU A 261 -43.58 -5.10 101.60
C GLU A 261 -42.81 -6.44 101.61
N PRO A 262 -41.61 -6.51 102.23
CA PRO A 262 -40.82 -7.73 102.39
C PRO A 262 -41.28 -8.64 103.53
#